data_AF-A0A7G9ZAU4-F1
#
_entry.id   AF-A0A7G9ZAU4-F1
#
_cell.length_a   1.000
_cell.length_b   1.000
_cell.length_c   1.000
_cell.angle_alpha   90.00
_cell.angle_beta   90.00
_cell.angle_gamma   90.00
#
_symmetry.space_group_name_H-M   'P 1'
#
loop_
_entity.id
_entity.type
_entity.pdbx_description
1 polymer ?
#
loop_
_entity_poly.entity_id
_entity_poly.type
_entity_poly.pdbx_seq_one_letter_code
_entity_poly.pdbx_strand_id
1 'polypeptide(L)'
;MRRLARVVCSDLEELGEDNAVCIAAQVKRAQVDELAASLKRIKEKYRLEQVVSAGIGDFIVKEAADSLNIPFLSLSARYGKKIAATFPAYAVARLLEII
;
A
#
# COMPACT_ATOMS: atom_id res chain seq x y z
N MET A 1 0.24 -3.42 -20.10
CA MET A 1 0.09 -4.88 -19.93
C MET A 1 1.28 -5.68 -20.48
N ARG A 2 1.87 -5.32 -21.63
CA ARG A 2 3.12 -5.93 -22.18
C ARG A 2 4.29 -6.11 -21.18
N ARG A 3 4.42 -5.24 -20.18
CA ARG A 3 5.44 -5.41 -19.11
C ARG A 3 5.14 -6.60 -18.19
N LEU A 4 3.87 -6.86 -17.89
CA LEU A 4 3.45 -7.96 -17.02
C LEU A 4 3.57 -9.31 -17.74
N ALA A 5 3.21 -9.39 -19.02
CA ALA A 5 3.34 -10.62 -19.80
C ALA A 5 4.78 -11.16 -19.83
N ARG A 6 5.75 -10.24 -19.97
CA ARG A 6 7.18 -10.59 -19.97
C ARG A 6 7.69 -11.15 -18.65
N VAL A 7 6.98 -10.96 -17.52
CA VAL A 7 7.36 -11.54 -16.22
C VAL A 7 7.20 -13.07 -16.23
N VAL A 8 6.29 -13.59 -17.04
CA VAL A 8 6.02 -15.03 -17.19
C VAL A 8 6.56 -15.58 -18.51
N CYS A 9 7.58 -14.93 -19.07
CA CYS A 9 8.22 -15.33 -20.33
C CYS A 9 7.27 -15.42 -21.54
N SER A 10 6.20 -14.61 -21.56
CA SER A 10 5.24 -14.52 -22.66
C SER A 10 5.12 -13.08 -23.17
N ASP A 11 4.39 -12.87 -24.27
CA ASP A 11 4.01 -11.56 -24.79
C ASP A 11 2.49 -11.30 -24.62
N LEU A 12 2.02 -10.14 -25.05
CA LEU A 12 0.61 -9.79 -24.85
C LEU A 12 -0.30 -10.50 -25.86
N GLU A 13 0.24 -10.83 -27.03
CA GLU A 13 -0.49 -11.54 -28.09
C GLU A 13 -0.79 -12.99 -27.70
N GLU A 14 0.17 -13.70 -27.09
CA GLU A 14 0.01 -15.07 -26.57
C GLU A 14 -0.78 -15.11 -25.26
N LEU A 15 -0.44 -14.23 -24.30
CA LEU A 15 -1.05 -14.27 -22.97
C LEU A 15 -2.49 -13.73 -22.96
N GLY A 16 -2.76 -12.70 -23.75
CA GLY A 16 -4.01 -11.93 -23.72
C GLY A 16 -4.08 -10.91 -22.56
N GLU A 17 -4.95 -9.91 -22.72
CA GLU A 17 -5.12 -8.83 -21.75
C GLU A 17 -5.70 -9.31 -20.42
N ASP A 18 -6.73 -10.16 -20.45
CA ASP A 18 -7.41 -10.65 -19.24
C ASP A 18 -6.44 -11.39 -18.31
N ASN A 19 -5.60 -12.27 -18.86
CA ASN A 19 -4.59 -12.97 -18.08
C ASN A 19 -3.52 -12.01 -17.54
N ALA A 20 -3.14 -10.97 -18.27
CA ALA A 20 -2.26 -9.92 -17.75
C ALA A 20 -2.91 -9.13 -16.59
N VAL A 21 -4.24 -8.92 -16.59
CA VAL A 21 -4.97 -8.38 -15.42
C VAL A 21 -4.91 -9.36 -14.25
N CYS A 22 -5.14 -10.65 -14.50
CA CYS A 22 -5.06 -11.68 -13.47
C CYS A 22 -3.68 -11.75 -12.82
N ILE A 23 -2.60 -11.57 -13.60
CA ILE A 23 -1.24 -11.45 -13.06
C ILE A 23 -1.13 -10.21 -12.17
N ALA A 24 -1.60 -9.05 -12.62
CA ALA A 24 -1.57 -7.82 -11.80
C ALA A 24 -2.33 -7.99 -10.47
N ALA A 25 -3.49 -8.65 -10.50
CA ALA A 25 -4.29 -8.92 -9.32
C ALA A 25 -3.57 -9.85 -8.33
N GLN A 26 -2.92 -10.89 -8.83
CA GLN A 26 -2.10 -11.80 -8.01
C GLN A 26 -0.89 -11.08 -7.39
N VAL A 27 -0.21 -10.22 -8.15
CA VAL A 27 0.89 -9.39 -7.63
C VAL A 27 0.39 -8.47 -6.52
N LYS A 28 -0.73 -7.78 -6.72
CA LYS A 28 -1.34 -6.94 -5.68
C LYS A 28 -1.69 -7.76 -4.43
N ARG A 29 -2.29 -8.95 -4.60
CA ARG A 29 -2.61 -9.86 -3.49
C ARG A 29 -1.34 -10.22 -2.69
N ALA A 30 -0.27 -10.61 -3.37
CA ALA A 30 1.01 -10.90 -2.73
C ALA A 30 1.56 -9.71 -1.93
N GLN A 31 1.46 -8.48 -2.46
CA GLN A 31 1.86 -7.27 -1.75
C GLN A 31 1.04 -7.03 -0.48
N VAL A 32 -0.28 -7.24 -0.55
CA VAL A 32 -1.18 -7.12 0.61
C VAL A 32 -0.85 -8.17 1.67
N ASP A 33 -0.64 -9.42 1.26
CA ASP A 33 -0.38 -10.55 2.17
C ASP A 33 0.97 -10.39 2.88
N GLU A 34 2.02 -9.98 2.17
CA GLU A 34 3.34 -9.69 2.75
C GLU A 34 3.27 -8.54 3.78
N LEU A 35 2.54 -7.47 3.43
CA LEU A 35 2.36 -6.34 4.33
C LEU A 35 1.53 -6.73 5.56
N ALA A 36 0.45 -7.49 5.39
CA ALA A 36 -0.39 -7.97 6.48
C ALA A 36 0.43 -8.88 7.43
N ALA A 37 1.23 -9.80 6.90
CA ALA A 37 2.13 -10.62 7.71
C ALA A 37 3.08 -9.76 8.56
N SER A 38 3.62 -8.69 7.99
CA SER A 38 4.51 -7.76 8.69
C SER A 38 3.79 -6.92 9.74
N LEU A 39 2.61 -6.37 9.42
CA LEU A 39 1.76 -5.63 10.35
C LEU A 39 1.35 -6.50 11.54
N LYS A 40 0.95 -7.76 11.30
CA LYS A 40 0.58 -8.70 12.36
C LYS A 40 1.71 -8.89 13.37
N ARG A 41 2.94 -9.17 12.88
CA ARG A 41 4.11 -9.35 13.75
C ARG A 41 4.38 -8.14 14.64
N ILE A 42 4.29 -6.92 14.07
CA ILE A 42 4.58 -5.69 14.81
C ILE A 42 3.43 -5.35 15.78
N LYS A 43 2.17 -5.56 15.37
CA LYS A 43 0.99 -5.41 16.22
C LYS A 43 1.10 -6.27 17.47
N GLU A 44 1.42 -7.54 17.33
CA GLU A 44 1.54 -8.47 18.46
C GLU A 44 2.71 -8.09 19.38
N LYS A 45 3.86 -7.72 18.79
CA LYS A 45 5.06 -7.34 19.54
C LYS A 45 4.89 -6.06 20.36
N TYR A 46 4.26 -5.04 19.79
CA TYR A 46 4.18 -3.70 20.39
C TYR A 46 2.78 -3.30 20.84
N ARG A 47 1.80 -4.20 20.71
CA ARG A 47 0.37 -3.95 21.01
C ARG A 47 -0.17 -2.73 20.27
N LEU A 48 0.14 -2.62 18.97
CA LEU A 48 -0.33 -1.51 18.16
C LEU A 48 -1.84 -1.59 17.91
N GLU A 49 -2.52 -0.48 18.09
CA GLU A 49 -3.98 -0.39 17.99
C GLU A 49 -4.46 0.28 16.69
N GLN A 50 -3.55 0.92 15.93
CA GLN A 50 -3.91 1.67 14.74
C GLN A 50 -2.75 1.70 13.72
N VAL A 51 -3.10 1.67 12.44
CA VAL A 51 -2.18 1.95 11.33
C VAL A 51 -2.47 3.34 10.77
N VAL A 52 -1.42 4.15 10.65
CA VAL A 52 -1.47 5.45 9.97
C VAL A 52 -0.62 5.34 8.70
N SER A 53 -1.16 5.72 7.55
CA SER A 53 -0.45 5.62 6.27
C SER A 53 -0.41 6.95 5.53
N ALA A 54 0.70 7.15 4.84
CA ALA A 54 0.93 8.21 3.87
C ALA A 54 1.58 7.61 2.62
N GLY A 55 1.57 8.39 1.53
CA GLY A 55 2.13 8.02 0.25
C GLY A 55 1.10 7.48 -0.73
N ILE A 56 1.58 7.08 -1.91
CA ILE A 56 0.73 6.61 -3.02
C ILE A 56 0.17 5.19 -2.78
N GLY A 57 0.76 4.44 -1.84
CA GLY A 57 0.44 3.05 -1.55
C GLY A 57 -0.70 2.84 -0.54
N ASP A 58 -1.40 3.91 -0.11
CA ASP A 58 -2.47 3.86 0.91
C ASP A 58 -3.48 2.72 0.70
N PHE A 59 -3.82 2.41 -0.56
CA PHE A 59 -4.79 1.36 -0.88
C PHE A 59 -4.32 -0.06 -0.52
N ILE A 60 -3.01 -0.35 -0.65
CA ILE A 60 -2.43 -1.64 -0.24
C ILE A 60 -2.42 -1.72 1.29
N VAL A 61 -2.03 -0.63 1.95
CA VAL A 61 -1.97 -0.56 3.41
C VAL A 61 -3.34 -0.70 4.03
N LYS A 62 -4.36 -0.06 3.44
CA LYS A 62 -5.76 -0.20 3.89
C LYS A 62 -6.21 -1.65 3.84
N GLU A 63 -6.02 -2.33 2.70
CA GLU A 63 -6.46 -3.72 2.53
C GLU A 63 -5.74 -4.67 3.52
N ALA A 64 -4.45 -4.44 3.77
CA ALA A 64 -3.69 -5.19 4.76
C ALA A 64 -4.11 -4.91 6.22
N ALA A 65 -4.49 -3.67 6.55
CA ALA A 65 -5.00 -3.32 7.87
C ALA A 65 -6.40 -3.89 8.11
N ASP A 66 -7.28 -3.81 7.10
CA ASP A 66 -8.64 -4.35 7.14
C ASP A 66 -8.62 -5.87 7.38
N SER A 67 -7.73 -6.63 6.71
CA SER A 67 -7.62 -8.10 6.87
C SER A 67 -7.20 -8.54 8.29
N LEU A 68 -6.61 -7.62 9.07
CA LEU A 68 -6.17 -7.85 10.45
C LEU A 68 -7.09 -7.19 11.49
N ASN A 69 -8.21 -6.60 11.04
CA ASN A 69 -9.12 -5.80 11.86
C ASN A 69 -8.37 -4.73 12.67
N ILE A 70 -7.45 -4.00 12.02
CA ILE A 70 -6.73 -2.89 12.64
C ILE A 70 -7.33 -1.57 12.14
N PRO A 71 -7.74 -0.66 13.04
CA PRO A 71 -8.11 0.71 12.66
C PRO A 71 -7.09 1.36 11.72
N PHE A 72 -7.57 1.91 10.61
CA PHE A 72 -6.75 2.53 9.57
C PHE A 72 -7.06 4.02 9.43
N LEU A 73 -6.03 4.86 9.48
CA LEU A 73 -6.11 6.29 9.21
C LEU A 73 -5.27 6.64 7.97
N SER A 74 -5.95 7.09 6.92
CA SER A 74 -5.30 7.61 5.72
C SER A 74 -4.95 9.09 5.88
N LEU A 75 -3.67 9.41 5.73
CA LEU A 75 -3.22 10.80 5.67
C LEU A 75 -3.58 11.45 4.33
N SER A 76 -3.77 10.67 3.26
CA SER A 76 -4.28 11.21 2.00
C SER A 76 -5.74 11.65 2.09
N ALA A 77 -6.56 10.98 2.91
CA ALA A 77 -7.92 11.41 3.23
C ALA A 77 -7.93 12.67 4.12
N ARG A 78 -6.98 12.81 5.05
CA ARG A 78 -6.92 13.92 6.01
C ARG A 78 -6.27 15.19 5.45
N TYR A 79 -5.18 15.06 4.70
CA TYR A 79 -4.36 16.18 4.21
C TYR A 79 -4.37 16.33 2.69
N GLY A 80 -5.08 15.45 1.98
CA GLY A 80 -5.09 15.41 0.52
C GLY A 80 -3.89 14.65 -0.06
N LYS A 81 -4.09 14.12 -1.28
CA LYS A 81 -3.12 13.24 -1.96
C LYS A 81 -1.74 13.88 -2.17
N LYS A 82 -1.70 15.18 -2.49
CA LYS A 82 -0.43 15.90 -2.72
C LYS A 82 0.43 15.95 -1.45
N ILE A 83 -0.17 16.33 -0.33
CA ILE A 83 0.53 16.40 0.96
C ILE A 83 0.94 14.99 1.41
N ALA A 84 0.05 14.00 1.31
CA ALA A 84 0.38 12.63 1.69
C ALA A 84 1.51 12.02 0.84
N ALA A 85 1.59 12.36 -0.46
CA ALA A 85 2.68 11.89 -1.32
C ALA A 85 4.05 12.50 -0.96
N THR A 86 4.06 13.66 -0.31
CA THR A 86 5.28 14.36 0.15
C THR A 86 5.29 14.50 1.68
N PHE A 87 4.66 13.55 2.38
CA PHE A 87 4.39 13.70 3.81
C PHE A 87 5.63 13.96 4.67
N PRO A 88 6.82 13.39 4.40
CA PRO A 88 8.02 13.72 5.16
C PRO A 88 8.35 15.23 5.17
N ALA A 89 8.27 15.90 4.01
CA ALA A 89 8.55 17.33 3.89
C ALA A 89 7.48 18.19 4.61
N TYR A 90 6.22 17.80 4.49
CA TYR A 90 5.14 18.45 5.21
C TYR A 90 5.28 18.28 6.72
N ALA A 91 5.58 17.05 7.19
CA ALA A 91 5.72 16.75 8.61
C ALA A 91 6.82 17.58 9.25
N VAL A 92 7.99 17.73 8.62
CA VAL A 92 9.08 18.56 9.17
C VAL A 92 8.71 20.05 9.21
N ALA A 93 8.00 20.56 8.19
CA ALA A 93 7.51 21.94 8.21
C ALA A 93 6.53 22.19 9.38
N ARG A 94 5.61 21.24 9.60
CA ARG A 94 4.65 21.30 10.72
C ARG A 94 5.30 21.17 12.09
N LEU A 95 6.38 20.40 12.22
CA LEU A 95 7.12 20.31 13.48
C LEU A 95 7.81 21.63 13.83
N LEU A 96 8.29 22.39 12.84
CA LEU A 96 8.88 23.72 13.06
C LEU A 96 7.84 24.74 13.54
N GLU A 97 6.59 24.67 13.08
CA GLU A 97 5.50 25.55 13.54
C GLU A 97 5.12 25.35 15.02
N ILE A 98 5.51 24.22 15.62
CA ILE A 98 5.16 23.84 17.01
C ILE A 98 6.31 24.18 17.99
N ILE A 99 7.47 24.60 17.47
CA ILE A 99 8.63 25.06 18.24
C ILE A 99 8.59 26.59 18.30
#